data_AF-A0A950K671-F1
#
_entry.id   AF-A0A950K671-F1
#
_cell.length_a   1.000
_cell.length_b   1.000
_cell.length_c   1.000
_cell.angle_alpha   90.00
_cell.angle_beta   90.00
_cell.angle_gamma   90.00
#
_symmetry.space_group_name_H-M   'P 1'
#
loop_
_entity.id
_entity.type
_entity.pdbx_description
1 polymer ?
#
loop_
_entity_poly.entity_id
_entity_poly.type
_entity_poly.pdbx_seq_one_letter_code
_entity_poly.pdbx_strand_id
1 'polypeptide(L)'
;MYMVGENPFLSDPNINKVRKALSALDFLVVQDIFLTETAEFADVVLPAALWGEKTGTFTNSDRTVHVSLKAVDPPGEARSDLDIFLDFAQRMSFRDKDGKPLVKWTDPAGAFEAWKECSRGCPCDYSGLSYELLQEGSGLQWPCTAEAPRGTERLYTDGRFPTAATRCQTYGHDLATGAAIAAERYKAADPAGRAILRPADVYETSEEPDAEYPFLVTTGRVVHHFHTRTKTGRVPGLNSAAPDVFVQLNEQEARRLGVQDGDLVAVETRRGRIEGAVRTAALPPGHLFVPFHYGWFDAPDRVRAANELTEMRWDPVSKQPTFKRAAARLRRIEAFTPPAKPAQRTKAVGGTKDIVRRATKALGLTRPHLAEYLGILAENEEQMAQSFVSLRSRHPADAEVAGTGRLLETWSREHLDLLRPFMKRYGSRAEGDAKKLRQVLLGSKKPGSLGLVRDLHDLWVLAHGSKIALIVLRQAGRALRDPAFESTLERLSIGNERQIGWILTKLKQTAPQALVVPT
;
A
#
# COMPACT_ATOMS: atom_id res chain seq x y z
N MET A 1 -27.89 10.77 -6.11
CA MET A 1 -27.16 9.67 -5.44
C MET A 1 -26.31 10.24 -4.31
N TYR A 2 -26.18 9.55 -3.18
CA TYR A 2 -25.29 9.94 -2.08
C TYR A 2 -24.20 8.87 -1.95
N MET A 3 -22.94 9.25 -2.16
CA MET A 3 -21.77 8.37 -2.12
C MET A 3 -20.87 8.74 -0.94
N VAL A 4 -20.41 7.74 -0.19
CA VAL A 4 -19.61 7.96 1.02
C VAL A 4 -18.35 7.09 0.98
N GLY A 5 -17.18 7.73 1.05
CA GLY A 5 -15.89 7.06 1.24
C GLY A 5 -15.46 6.11 0.12
N GLU A 6 -15.97 6.29 -1.10
CA GLU A 6 -15.73 5.42 -2.25
C GLU A 6 -15.27 6.22 -3.48
N ASN A 7 -14.53 5.56 -4.38
CA ASN A 7 -14.02 6.18 -5.60
C ASN A 7 -14.24 5.31 -6.85
N PRO A 8 -15.50 5.06 -7.24
CA PRO A 8 -15.86 4.18 -8.36
C PRO A 8 -15.35 4.66 -9.72
N PHE A 9 -15.02 5.94 -9.87
CA PHE A 9 -14.37 6.46 -11.09
C PHE A 9 -13.01 5.81 -11.38
N LEU A 10 -12.43 5.14 -10.38
CA LEU A 10 -11.19 4.36 -10.48
C LEU A 10 -11.37 2.88 -10.08
N SER A 11 -12.20 2.57 -9.06
CA SER A 11 -12.27 1.22 -8.48
C SER A 11 -13.24 0.25 -9.15
N ASP A 12 -14.29 0.73 -9.81
CA ASP A 12 -15.35 -0.12 -10.34
C ASP A 12 -14.95 -0.80 -11.66
N PRO A 13 -15.59 -1.90 -12.08
CA PRO A 13 -15.29 -2.51 -13.37
C PRO A 13 -15.74 -1.63 -14.53
N ASN A 14 -15.03 -1.66 -15.66
CA ASN A 14 -15.36 -0.87 -16.85
C ASN A 14 -15.68 0.59 -16.50
N ILE A 15 -14.71 1.28 -15.90
CA ILE A 15 -14.91 2.63 -15.38
C ILE A 15 -15.36 3.63 -16.46
N ASN A 16 -15.11 3.37 -17.75
CA ASN A 16 -15.64 4.17 -18.84
C ASN A 16 -17.18 4.24 -18.81
N LYS A 17 -17.84 3.10 -18.57
CA LYS A 17 -19.30 3.04 -18.44
C LYS A 17 -19.79 3.65 -17.13
N VAL A 18 -19.05 3.42 -16.03
CA VAL A 18 -19.37 3.97 -14.71
C VAL A 18 -19.29 5.50 -14.70
N ARG A 19 -18.19 6.07 -15.21
CA ARG A 19 -18.01 7.52 -15.36
C ARG A 19 -19.16 8.12 -16.17
N LYS A 20 -19.53 7.51 -17.30
CA LYS A 20 -20.68 7.97 -18.11
C LYS A 20 -21.99 7.94 -17.31
N ALA A 21 -22.26 6.87 -16.58
CA ALA A 21 -23.50 6.71 -15.81
C ALA A 21 -23.58 7.70 -14.65
N LEU A 22 -22.51 7.83 -13.87
CA LEU A 22 -22.47 8.71 -12.71
C LEU A 22 -22.45 10.20 -13.11
N SER A 23 -21.81 10.55 -14.24
CA SER A 23 -21.84 11.93 -14.78
C SER A 23 -23.20 12.31 -15.38
N ALA A 24 -24.10 11.34 -15.60
CA ALA A 24 -25.43 11.58 -16.13
C ALA A 24 -26.50 11.66 -15.02
N LEU A 25 -26.11 11.55 -13.74
CA LEU A 25 -27.03 11.74 -12.63
C LEU A 25 -27.47 13.20 -12.55
N ASP A 26 -28.74 13.42 -12.24
CA ASP A 26 -29.26 14.79 -12.01
C ASP A 26 -28.65 15.45 -10.77
N PHE A 27 -28.23 14.65 -9.79
CA PHE A 27 -27.63 15.13 -8.55
C PHE A 27 -26.76 14.06 -7.87
N LEU A 28 -25.51 14.38 -7.58
CA LEU A 28 -24.51 13.54 -6.92
C LEU A 28 -23.90 14.27 -5.72
N VAL A 29 -24.09 13.69 -4.53
CA VAL A 29 -23.40 14.10 -3.30
C VAL A 29 -22.26 13.12 -3.04
N VAL A 30 -21.05 13.62 -2.81
CA VAL A 30 -19.89 12.82 -2.41
C VAL A 30 -19.39 13.29 -1.04
N GLN A 31 -19.35 12.37 -0.09
CA GLN A 31 -18.76 12.58 1.22
C GLN A 31 -17.44 11.81 1.29
N ASP A 32 -16.34 12.53 1.34
CA ASP A 32 -15.00 11.94 1.27
C ASP A 32 -14.01 12.74 2.14
N ILE A 33 -12.93 12.06 2.51
CA ILE A 33 -11.80 12.60 3.28
C ILE A 33 -10.82 13.36 2.38
N PHE A 34 -10.84 13.10 1.06
CA PHE A 34 -10.03 13.79 0.07
C PHE A 34 -10.82 14.08 -1.20
N LEU A 35 -10.39 15.08 -1.96
CA LEU A 35 -10.87 15.24 -3.33
C LEU A 35 -10.35 14.07 -4.18
N THR A 36 -11.28 13.22 -4.62
CA THR A 36 -11.04 12.05 -5.46
C THR A 36 -11.54 12.29 -6.89
N GLU A 37 -11.17 11.40 -7.81
CA GLU A 37 -11.72 11.36 -9.17
C GLU A 37 -13.25 11.36 -9.20
N THR A 38 -13.90 10.70 -8.22
CA THR A 38 -15.37 10.71 -8.14
C THR A 38 -15.90 12.01 -7.55
N ALA A 39 -15.25 12.55 -6.52
CA ALA A 39 -15.65 13.80 -5.88
C ALA A 39 -15.52 15.02 -6.83
N GLU A 40 -14.60 14.98 -7.79
CA GLU A 40 -14.44 16.03 -8.82
C GLU A 40 -15.71 16.21 -9.69
N PHE A 41 -16.53 15.17 -9.82
CA PHE A 41 -17.75 15.17 -10.62
C PHE A 41 -19.03 15.30 -9.78
N ALA A 42 -18.90 15.55 -8.47
CA ALA A 42 -20.04 15.71 -7.57
C ALA A 42 -20.61 17.13 -7.65
N ASP A 43 -21.93 17.26 -7.50
CA ASP A 43 -22.59 18.55 -7.35
C ASP A 43 -22.34 19.14 -5.95
N VAL A 44 -22.21 18.26 -4.94
CA VAL A 44 -21.89 18.63 -3.57
C VAL A 44 -20.82 17.70 -3.02
N VAL A 45 -19.75 18.28 -2.48
CA VAL A 45 -18.72 17.56 -1.72
C VAL A 45 -18.83 17.91 -0.25
N LEU A 46 -18.97 16.89 0.61
CA LEU A 46 -19.03 17.04 2.07
C LEU A 46 -17.73 16.53 2.70
N PRO A 47 -16.93 17.39 3.36
CA PRO A 47 -15.65 17.00 3.92
C PRO A 47 -15.84 16.10 5.16
N ALA A 48 -15.37 14.86 5.07
CA ALA A 48 -15.43 13.90 6.16
C ALA A 48 -14.13 13.85 6.96
N ALA A 49 -14.26 13.56 8.26
CA ALA A 49 -13.13 13.34 9.16
C ALA A 49 -12.44 11.98 8.89
N LEU A 50 -11.10 11.96 8.96
CA LEU A 50 -10.27 10.76 8.80
C LEU A 50 -10.35 9.84 10.03
N TRP A 51 -9.78 8.64 9.93
CA TRP A 51 -9.73 7.61 10.99
C TRP A 51 -9.39 8.17 12.39
N GLY A 52 -8.26 8.87 12.56
CA GLY A 52 -7.83 9.38 13.87
C GLY A 52 -8.58 10.61 14.37
N GLU A 53 -9.50 11.16 13.57
CA GLU A 53 -10.20 12.41 13.83
C GLU A 53 -11.62 12.20 14.38
N LYS A 54 -12.06 10.93 14.50
CA LYS A 54 -13.41 10.55 14.92
C LYS A 54 -13.41 9.29 15.77
N THR A 55 -14.44 9.15 16.61
CA THR A 55 -14.67 7.97 17.43
C THR A 55 -15.65 7.02 16.73
N GLY A 56 -15.41 5.71 16.82
CA GLY A 56 -16.31 4.68 16.31
C GLY A 56 -15.76 3.27 16.54
N THR A 57 -16.36 2.28 15.89
CA THR A 57 -15.92 0.88 15.97
C THR A 57 -15.59 0.30 14.60
N PHE A 58 -14.62 -0.61 14.55
CA PHE A 58 -14.25 -1.37 13.34
C PHE A 58 -14.33 -2.87 13.61
N THR A 59 -14.77 -3.63 12.62
CA THR A 59 -14.80 -5.10 12.70
C THR A 59 -13.86 -5.67 11.64
N ASN A 60 -12.87 -6.46 12.09
CA ASN A 60 -11.87 -7.08 11.21
C ASN A 60 -12.38 -8.40 10.60
N SER A 61 -11.61 -8.96 9.66
CA SER A 61 -11.96 -10.17 8.90
C SER A 61 -12.19 -11.41 9.77
N ASP A 62 -11.57 -11.46 10.94
CA ASP A 62 -11.72 -12.52 11.94
C ASP A 62 -12.92 -12.30 12.87
N ARG A 63 -13.73 -11.26 12.60
CA ARG A 63 -14.90 -10.82 13.38
C ARG A 63 -14.58 -10.05 14.66
N THR A 64 -13.31 -9.71 14.89
CA THR A 64 -12.91 -8.92 16.05
C THR A 64 -13.37 -7.48 15.91
N VAL A 65 -14.17 -7.03 16.86
CA VAL A 65 -14.65 -5.65 17.00
C VAL A 65 -13.66 -4.88 17.86
N HIS A 66 -13.25 -3.71 17.37
CA HIS A 66 -12.37 -2.78 18.07
C HIS A 66 -13.04 -1.43 18.19
N VAL A 67 -12.75 -0.71 19.28
CA VAL A 67 -13.06 0.71 19.39
C VAL A 67 -11.88 1.55 18.89
N SER A 68 -12.18 2.60 18.16
CA SER A 68 -11.24 3.62 17.72
C SER A 68 -11.68 4.93 18.35
N LEU A 69 -10.83 5.50 19.21
CA LEU A 69 -11.10 6.78 19.85
C LEU A 69 -10.51 7.91 19.02
N LYS A 70 -11.20 9.05 19.00
CA LYS A 70 -10.67 10.29 18.43
C LYS A 70 -9.36 10.68 19.11
N ALA A 71 -8.32 10.87 18.32
CA ALA A 71 -6.98 11.24 18.78
C ALA A 71 -6.65 12.71 18.52
N VAL A 72 -7.19 13.29 17.43
CA VAL A 72 -6.98 14.68 17.02
C VAL A 72 -8.28 15.30 16.49
N ASP A 73 -8.35 16.62 16.41
CA ASP A 73 -9.49 17.30 15.79
C ASP A 73 -9.46 17.19 14.26
N PRO A 74 -10.62 17.05 13.60
CA PRO A 74 -10.69 17.10 12.15
C PRO A 74 -10.28 18.47 11.62
N PRO A 75 -9.61 18.55 10.45
CA PRO A 75 -9.13 19.81 9.91
C PRO A 75 -10.26 20.63 9.28
N GLY A 76 -10.15 21.96 9.39
CA GLY A 76 -11.08 22.90 8.74
C GLY A 76 -12.53 22.67 9.18
N GLU A 77 -13.41 22.43 8.21
CA GLU A 77 -14.84 22.20 8.42
C GLU A 77 -15.22 20.71 8.38
N ALA A 78 -14.23 19.81 8.36
CA ALA A 78 -14.48 18.37 8.29
C ALA A 78 -15.22 17.88 9.54
N ARG A 79 -16.23 17.03 9.33
CA ARG A 79 -17.05 16.42 10.39
C ARG A 79 -17.02 14.91 10.30
N SER A 80 -17.29 14.20 11.39
CA SER A 80 -17.41 12.74 11.30
C SER A 80 -18.58 12.37 10.38
N ASP A 81 -18.50 11.23 9.69
CA ASP A 81 -19.58 10.79 8.81
C ASP A 81 -20.92 10.68 9.56
N LEU A 82 -20.86 10.26 10.83
CA LEU A 82 -22.04 10.18 11.69
C LEU A 82 -22.64 11.57 11.92
N ASP A 83 -21.84 12.58 12.27
CA ASP A 83 -22.36 13.94 12.50
C ASP A 83 -23.03 14.52 11.25
N ILE A 84 -22.46 14.25 10.08
CA ILE A 84 -23.05 14.66 8.80
C ILE A 84 -24.40 13.97 8.58
N PHE A 85 -24.47 12.66 8.82
CA PHE A 85 -25.73 11.92 8.68
C PHE A 85 -26.78 12.33 9.71
N LEU A 86 -26.39 12.64 10.95
CA LEU A 86 -27.30 13.11 11.99
C LEU A 86 -27.91 14.47 11.62
N ASP A 87 -27.08 15.41 11.15
CA ASP A 87 -27.55 16.71 10.67
C ASP A 87 -28.46 16.57 9.45
N PHE A 88 -28.08 15.72 8.49
CA PHE A 88 -28.93 15.40 7.34
C PHE A 88 -30.29 14.81 7.77
N ALA A 89 -30.30 13.81 8.64
CA ALA A 89 -31.52 13.18 9.13
C ALA A 89 -32.43 14.17 9.88
N GLN A 90 -31.84 15.08 10.67
CA GLN A 90 -32.56 16.13 11.36
C GLN A 90 -33.24 17.09 10.38
N ARG A 91 -32.52 17.56 9.36
CA ARG A 91 -33.06 18.46 8.33
C ARG A 91 -34.16 17.80 7.52
N MET A 92 -34.02 16.51 7.23
CA MET A 92 -35.05 15.73 6.53
C MET A 92 -36.25 15.37 7.43
N SER A 93 -36.13 15.53 8.75
CA SER A 93 -37.18 15.23 9.72
C SER A 93 -37.75 13.81 9.58
N PHE A 94 -36.88 12.81 9.41
CA PHE A 94 -37.31 11.41 9.30
C PHE A 94 -38.03 10.93 10.56
N ARG A 95 -39.18 10.27 10.40
CA ARG A 95 -40.02 9.77 11.49
C ARG A 95 -40.21 8.26 11.42
N ASP A 96 -40.33 7.63 12.58
CA ASP A 96 -40.77 6.24 12.70
C ASP A 96 -42.29 6.12 12.54
N LYS A 97 -42.79 4.88 12.57
CA LYS A 97 -44.23 4.56 12.41
C LYS A 97 -45.12 5.21 13.48
N ASP A 98 -44.55 5.61 14.62
CA ASP A 98 -45.25 6.23 15.75
C ASP A 98 -45.10 7.77 15.73
N GLY A 99 -44.54 8.33 14.65
CA GLY A 99 -44.35 9.77 14.45
C GLY A 99 -43.16 10.39 15.20
N LYS A 100 -42.37 9.58 15.91
CA LYS A 100 -41.18 10.02 16.64
C LYS A 100 -39.97 10.13 15.71
N PRO A 101 -38.90 10.87 16.05
CA PRO A 101 -37.68 10.88 15.25
C PRO A 101 -37.15 9.46 15.00
N LEU A 102 -36.86 9.15 13.72
CA LEU A 102 -36.37 7.83 13.32
C LEU A 102 -34.99 7.53 13.94
N VAL A 103 -34.10 8.52 13.89
CA VAL A 103 -32.77 8.46 14.48
C VAL A 103 -32.84 8.98 15.92
N LYS A 104 -32.51 8.12 16.88
CA LYS A 104 -32.71 8.36 18.32
C LYS A 104 -31.40 8.61 19.08
N TRP A 105 -30.27 8.48 18.40
CA TRP A 105 -28.94 8.68 18.95
C TRP A 105 -28.32 9.98 18.41
N THR A 106 -27.36 10.52 19.16
CA THR A 106 -26.68 11.78 18.84
C THR A 106 -25.17 11.64 18.76
N ASP A 107 -24.63 10.48 19.07
CA ASP A 107 -23.19 10.23 19.13
C ASP A 107 -22.86 8.77 18.75
N PRO A 108 -21.56 8.41 18.59
CA PRO A 108 -21.15 7.06 18.23
C PRO A 108 -21.57 5.98 19.24
N ALA A 109 -21.59 6.28 20.54
CA ALA A 109 -21.94 5.31 21.57
C ALA A 109 -23.44 4.96 21.52
N GLY A 110 -24.30 5.97 21.38
CA GLY A 110 -25.74 5.76 21.18
C GLY A 110 -26.05 5.03 19.88
N ALA A 111 -25.31 5.30 18.80
CA ALA A 111 -25.42 4.55 17.55
C ALA A 111 -25.01 3.08 17.74
N PHE A 112 -23.95 2.82 18.51
CA PHE A 112 -23.49 1.49 18.85
C PHE A 112 -24.52 0.72 19.69
N GLU A 113 -25.15 1.36 20.68
CA GLU A 113 -26.25 0.75 21.46
C GLU A 113 -27.46 0.40 20.58
N ALA A 114 -27.82 1.24 19.61
CA ALA A 114 -28.85 0.92 18.64
C ALA A 114 -28.46 -0.30 17.77
N TRP A 115 -27.19 -0.40 17.35
CA TRP A 115 -26.68 -1.56 16.61
C TRP A 115 -26.68 -2.84 17.45
N LYS A 116 -26.32 -2.76 18.74
CA LYS A 116 -26.40 -3.90 19.68
C LYS A 116 -27.80 -4.48 19.72
N GLU A 117 -28.81 -3.64 19.78
CA GLU A 117 -30.19 -4.10 19.78
C GLU A 117 -30.59 -4.71 18.42
N CYS A 118 -30.21 -4.09 17.30
CA CYS A 118 -30.46 -4.64 15.96
C CYS A 118 -29.83 -6.01 15.73
N SER A 119 -28.66 -6.27 16.32
CA SER A 119 -27.91 -7.52 16.15
C SER A 119 -28.31 -8.62 17.12
N ARG A 120 -29.09 -8.31 18.17
CA ARG A 120 -29.49 -9.27 19.20
C ARG A 120 -30.17 -10.51 18.61
N GLY A 121 -29.71 -11.70 18.99
CA GLY A 121 -30.18 -13.00 18.50
C GLY A 121 -29.73 -13.37 17.09
N CYS A 122 -29.11 -12.46 16.35
CA CYS A 122 -28.53 -12.75 15.04
C CYS A 122 -27.19 -13.50 15.20
N PRO A 123 -26.69 -14.20 14.15
CA PRO A 123 -25.36 -14.80 14.21
C PRO A 123 -24.23 -13.81 14.53
N CYS A 124 -24.41 -12.53 14.17
CA CYS A 124 -23.51 -11.42 14.45
C CYS A 124 -23.91 -10.62 15.70
N ASP A 125 -24.34 -11.28 16.78
CA ASP A 125 -24.84 -10.65 18.01
C ASP A 125 -23.76 -9.82 18.74
N TYR A 126 -24.03 -8.53 18.99
CA TYR A 126 -23.15 -7.61 19.72
C TYR A 126 -23.68 -7.27 21.12
N SER A 127 -24.78 -7.89 21.57
CA SER A 127 -25.50 -7.49 22.77
C SER A 127 -24.69 -7.50 24.07
N GLY A 128 -23.65 -8.33 24.16
CA GLY A 128 -22.70 -8.38 25.27
C GLY A 128 -21.55 -7.38 25.17
N LEU A 129 -21.38 -6.67 24.05
CA LEU A 129 -20.31 -5.69 23.88
C LEU A 129 -20.65 -4.36 24.54
N SER A 130 -19.62 -3.68 25.05
CA SER A 130 -19.69 -2.28 25.48
C SER A 130 -18.39 -1.56 25.10
N TYR A 131 -18.41 -0.22 25.10
CA TYR A 131 -17.21 0.55 24.83
C TYR A 131 -16.15 0.34 25.91
N GLU A 132 -16.54 0.17 27.17
CA GLU A 132 -15.65 -0.14 28.28
C GLU A 132 -14.93 -1.45 28.02
N LEU A 133 -15.70 -2.50 27.69
CA LEU A 133 -15.18 -3.83 27.41
C LEU A 133 -14.23 -3.84 26.20
N LEU A 134 -14.56 -3.09 25.15
CA LEU A 134 -13.70 -2.96 23.96
C LEU A 134 -12.39 -2.20 24.24
N GLN A 135 -12.36 -1.35 25.27
CA GLN A 135 -11.16 -0.60 25.68
C GLN A 135 -10.23 -1.40 26.60
N GLU A 136 -10.70 -2.46 27.26
CA GLU A 136 -9.88 -3.28 28.15
C GLU A 136 -8.72 -4.01 27.45
N GLY A 137 -8.81 -4.23 26.14
CA GLY A 137 -7.84 -5.04 25.41
C GLY A 137 -7.87 -4.81 23.90
N SER A 138 -7.47 -5.83 23.15
CA SER A 138 -7.33 -5.75 21.69
C SER A 138 -8.63 -6.03 20.94
N GLY A 139 -9.81 -5.72 21.50
CA GLY A 139 -11.11 -6.01 20.90
C GLY A 139 -11.64 -7.43 21.16
N LEU A 140 -12.86 -7.72 20.70
CA LEU A 140 -13.57 -8.98 20.94
C LEU A 140 -14.29 -9.51 19.69
N GLN A 141 -14.30 -10.83 19.51
CA GLN A 141 -14.99 -11.47 18.39
C GLN A 141 -16.48 -11.66 18.67
N TRP A 142 -17.35 -11.16 17.80
CA TRP A 142 -18.76 -11.53 17.85
C TRP A 142 -18.94 -13.03 17.52
N PRO A 143 -20.08 -13.69 17.82
CA PRO A 143 -21.13 -13.23 18.70
C PRO A 143 -20.60 -13.05 20.12
N CYS A 144 -21.01 -11.95 20.75
CA CYS A 144 -20.76 -11.64 22.15
C CYS A 144 -22.10 -11.38 22.80
N THR A 145 -22.50 -12.27 23.71
CA THR A 145 -23.83 -12.31 24.35
C THR A 145 -23.66 -12.39 25.87
N ALA A 146 -24.77 -12.45 26.62
CA ALA A 146 -24.71 -12.68 28.07
C ALA A 146 -24.05 -14.03 28.42
N GLU A 147 -24.25 -15.05 27.59
CA GLU A 147 -23.69 -16.40 27.75
C GLU A 147 -22.24 -16.50 27.27
N ALA A 148 -21.84 -15.61 26.35
CA ALA A 148 -20.47 -15.50 25.83
C ALA A 148 -19.93 -14.06 25.97
N PRO A 149 -19.73 -13.58 27.22
CA PRO A 149 -19.41 -12.16 27.49
C PRO A 149 -18.01 -11.74 27.04
N ARG A 150 -17.15 -12.70 26.68
CA ARG A 150 -15.82 -12.46 26.11
C ARG A 150 -15.75 -12.75 24.61
N GLY A 151 -16.91 -12.81 23.95
CA GLY A 151 -17.00 -13.15 22.54
C GLY A 151 -16.82 -14.64 22.25
N THR A 152 -16.86 -14.99 20.97
CA THR A 152 -16.79 -16.37 20.49
C THR A 152 -15.73 -16.52 19.40
N GLU A 153 -14.60 -17.13 19.74
CA GLU A 153 -13.46 -17.28 18.83
C GLU A 153 -13.78 -18.17 17.62
N ARG A 154 -14.39 -19.32 17.87
CA ARG A 154 -14.71 -20.32 16.84
C ARG A 154 -16.21 -20.61 16.80
N LEU A 155 -16.82 -20.41 15.63
CA LEU A 155 -18.21 -20.74 15.38
C LEU A 155 -18.42 -22.23 15.10
N TYR A 156 -19.63 -22.71 15.40
CA TYR A 156 -20.15 -24.02 14.99
C TYR A 156 -19.32 -25.22 15.47
N THR A 157 -18.69 -25.11 16.64
CA THR A 157 -17.90 -26.20 17.25
C THR A 157 -18.76 -27.40 17.65
N ASP A 158 -20.07 -27.20 17.80
CA ASP A 158 -21.08 -28.21 18.03
C ASP A 158 -21.62 -28.88 16.75
N GLY A 159 -21.15 -28.44 15.58
CA GLY A 159 -21.62 -28.90 14.27
C GLY A 159 -23.01 -28.39 13.89
N ARG A 160 -23.57 -27.41 14.58
CA ARG A 160 -24.91 -26.85 14.30
C ARG A 160 -24.80 -25.50 13.59
N PHE A 161 -25.38 -25.43 12.40
CA PHE A 161 -25.41 -24.26 11.53
C PHE A 161 -26.78 -23.56 11.59
N PRO A 162 -26.85 -22.24 11.35
CA PRO A 162 -28.11 -21.47 11.40
C PRO A 162 -28.94 -21.67 10.12
N THR A 163 -29.35 -22.91 9.84
CA THR A 163 -30.07 -23.31 8.62
C THR A 163 -31.56 -23.56 8.83
N ALA A 164 -32.09 -23.30 10.03
CA ALA A 164 -33.52 -23.39 10.26
C ALA A 164 -34.28 -22.38 9.38
N ALA A 165 -35.30 -22.82 8.66
CA ALA A 165 -36.07 -21.96 7.74
C ALA A 165 -36.76 -20.77 8.42
N THR A 166 -37.02 -20.87 9.72
CA THR A 166 -37.54 -19.78 10.57
C THR A 166 -36.50 -18.72 10.91
N ARG A 167 -35.21 -19.04 10.77
CA ARG A 167 -34.08 -18.14 11.07
C ARG A 167 -33.45 -17.55 9.81
N CYS A 168 -33.54 -18.24 8.68
CA CYS A 168 -32.96 -17.77 7.42
C CYS A 168 -33.70 -16.53 6.88
N GLN A 169 -32.96 -15.47 6.58
CA GLN A 169 -33.47 -14.26 5.90
C GLN A 169 -33.55 -14.44 4.37
N THR A 170 -32.77 -15.38 3.83
CA THR A 170 -32.79 -15.82 2.43
C THR A 170 -32.65 -17.33 2.39
N TYR A 171 -33.32 -17.98 1.44
CA TYR A 171 -33.26 -19.42 1.22
C TYR A 171 -32.11 -19.83 0.26
N GLY A 172 -31.29 -18.85 -0.13
CA GLY A 172 -30.18 -18.99 -1.06
C GLY A 172 -30.61 -18.88 -2.52
N HIS A 173 -29.66 -19.07 -3.42
CA HIS A 173 -29.83 -18.88 -4.84
C HIS A 173 -29.33 -20.09 -5.64
N ASP A 174 -29.91 -20.29 -6.81
CA ASP A 174 -29.28 -21.09 -7.86
C ASP A 174 -27.98 -20.39 -8.28
N LEU A 175 -26.86 -21.12 -8.23
CA LEU A 175 -25.53 -20.52 -8.41
C LEU A 175 -25.25 -20.13 -9.87
N ALA A 176 -25.93 -20.75 -10.85
CA ALA A 176 -25.72 -20.48 -12.26
C ALA A 176 -26.57 -19.30 -12.76
N THR A 177 -27.82 -19.22 -12.30
CA THR A 177 -28.80 -18.23 -12.77
C THR A 177 -28.99 -17.07 -11.80
N GLY A 178 -28.62 -17.23 -10.53
CA GLY A 178 -28.90 -16.27 -9.46
C GLY A 178 -30.36 -16.29 -8.96
N ALA A 179 -31.20 -17.16 -9.51
CA ALA A 179 -32.61 -17.26 -9.12
C ALA A 179 -32.74 -17.62 -7.64
N ALA A 180 -33.59 -16.91 -6.90
CA ALA A 180 -33.85 -17.20 -5.50
C ALA A 180 -34.51 -18.58 -5.35
N ILE A 181 -34.11 -19.32 -4.32
CA ILE A 181 -34.74 -20.60 -3.97
C ILE A 181 -36.07 -20.31 -3.26
N ALA A 182 -37.14 -20.98 -3.69
CA ALA A 182 -38.45 -20.87 -3.08
C ALA A 182 -38.43 -21.35 -1.61
N ALA A 183 -39.15 -20.65 -0.74
CA ALA A 183 -39.23 -20.94 0.69
C ALA A 183 -39.72 -22.37 0.95
N GLU A 184 -40.70 -22.81 0.17
CA GLU A 184 -41.34 -24.12 0.22
C GLU A 184 -40.31 -25.22 -0.07
N ARG A 185 -39.48 -25.02 -1.10
CA ARG A 185 -38.41 -25.95 -1.48
C ARG A 185 -37.34 -26.05 -0.37
N TYR A 186 -36.97 -24.92 0.23
CA TYR A 186 -35.99 -24.91 1.31
C TYR A 186 -36.52 -25.60 2.58
N LYS A 187 -37.77 -25.30 2.96
CA LYS A 187 -38.44 -25.94 4.10
C LYS A 187 -38.56 -27.45 3.89
N ALA A 188 -38.92 -27.89 2.69
CA ALA A 188 -39.03 -29.31 2.36
C ALA A 188 -37.67 -30.04 2.45
N ALA A 189 -36.55 -29.36 2.14
CA ALA A 189 -35.21 -29.93 2.24
C ALA A 189 -34.73 -30.12 3.68
N ASP A 190 -35.36 -29.45 4.66
CA ASP A 190 -35.06 -29.45 6.10
C ASP A 190 -33.57 -29.71 6.43
N PRO A 191 -32.71 -28.68 6.26
CA PRO A 191 -31.29 -28.85 6.52
C PRO A 191 -30.98 -29.16 7.98
N ALA A 192 -31.93 -28.99 8.91
CA ALA A 192 -31.86 -29.43 10.31
C ALA A 192 -30.55 -29.09 11.04
N GLY A 193 -30.03 -27.88 10.82
CA GLY A 193 -28.78 -27.43 11.45
C GLY A 193 -27.50 -27.98 10.82
N ARG A 194 -27.57 -28.66 9.67
CA ARG A 194 -26.39 -29.13 8.93
C ARG A 194 -25.86 -28.08 7.97
N ALA A 195 -24.56 -28.16 7.66
CA ALA A 195 -23.98 -27.45 6.52
C ALA A 195 -24.58 -27.97 5.21
N ILE A 196 -24.73 -27.08 4.23
CA ILE A 196 -25.32 -27.41 2.93
C ILE A 196 -24.20 -27.49 1.90
N LEU A 197 -23.95 -28.69 1.37
CA LEU A 197 -23.08 -28.89 0.23
C LEU A 197 -23.86 -28.63 -1.06
N ARG A 198 -23.34 -27.74 -1.92
CA ARG A 198 -23.97 -27.41 -3.20
C ARG A 198 -23.02 -27.78 -4.34
N PRO A 199 -23.45 -28.64 -5.27
CA PRO A 199 -22.71 -28.80 -6.51
C PRO A 199 -22.78 -27.50 -7.30
N ALA A 200 -21.68 -27.17 -7.97
CA ALA A 200 -21.61 -26.04 -8.89
C ALA A 200 -20.93 -26.53 -10.18
N ASP A 201 -21.58 -26.30 -11.31
CA ASP A 201 -20.98 -26.57 -12.61
C ASP A 201 -19.89 -25.55 -12.94
N VAL A 202 -18.98 -25.93 -13.81
CA VAL A 202 -18.00 -24.98 -14.37
C VAL A 202 -18.75 -23.98 -15.23
N TYR A 203 -18.68 -22.72 -14.87
CA TYR A 203 -19.32 -21.64 -15.63
C TYR A 203 -18.47 -21.21 -16.83
N GLU A 204 -19.15 -20.89 -17.93
CA GLU A 204 -18.51 -20.30 -19.09
C GLU A 204 -17.93 -18.92 -18.78
N THR A 205 -16.71 -18.75 -19.22
CA THR A 205 -15.92 -17.53 -19.10
C THR A 205 -16.36 -16.56 -20.18
N SER A 206 -16.65 -15.33 -19.80
CA SER A 206 -17.23 -14.34 -20.71
C SER A 206 -16.26 -13.83 -21.75
N GLU A 207 -14.96 -13.88 -21.46
CA GLU A 207 -13.92 -13.39 -22.36
C GLU A 207 -12.68 -14.29 -22.25
N GLU A 208 -12.35 -14.93 -23.38
CA GLU A 208 -11.12 -15.71 -23.56
C GLU A 208 -10.21 -15.05 -24.59
N PRO A 209 -8.89 -15.28 -24.52
CA PRO A 209 -7.97 -14.80 -25.54
C PRO A 209 -8.29 -15.34 -26.92
N ASP A 210 -8.07 -14.51 -27.94
CA ASP A 210 -8.25 -14.87 -29.35
C ASP A 210 -7.11 -14.30 -30.21
N ALA A 211 -7.25 -14.39 -31.53
CA ALA A 211 -6.23 -13.90 -32.46
C ALA A 211 -5.99 -12.38 -32.38
N GLU A 212 -6.99 -11.57 -32.02
CA GLU A 212 -6.86 -10.12 -31.91
C GLU A 212 -6.37 -9.70 -30.51
N TYR A 213 -6.81 -10.41 -29.47
CA TYR A 213 -6.49 -10.18 -28.06
C TYR A 213 -5.87 -11.44 -27.44
N PRO A 214 -4.59 -11.74 -27.74
CA PRO A 214 -3.97 -13.04 -27.43
C PRO A 214 -3.51 -13.20 -25.98
N PHE A 215 -3.64 -12.17 -25.14
CA PHE A 215 -3.24 -12.20 -23.74
C PHE A 215 -4.43 -12.22 -22.79
N LEU A 216 -4.24 -12.81 -21.62
CA LEU A 216 -5.15 -12.71 -20.49
C LEU A 216 -4.60 -11.68 -19.50
N VAL A 217 -5.30 -10.57 -19.28
CA VAL A 217 -4.93 -9.57 -18.27
C VAL A 217 -5.70 -9.78 -16.98
N THR A 218 -4.98 -9.72 -15.86
CA THR A 218 -5.56 -9.70 -14.51
C THR A 218 -5.13 -8.44 -13.78
N THR A 219 -6.04 -7.91 -12.95
CA THR A 219 -5.73 -6.73 -12.11
C THR A 219 -5.54 -7.13 -10.66
N GLY A 220 -4.64 -6.44 -9.96
CA GLY A 220 -4.37 -6.74 -8.55
C GLY A 220 -3.77 -5.59 -7.76
N ARG A 221 -3.26 -5.93 -6.57
CA ARG A 221 -2.72 -4.97 -5.62
C ARG A 221 -1.21 -5.09 -5.52
N VAL A 222 -0.55 -3.99 -5.14
CA VAL A 222 0.83 -3.97 -4.65
C VAL A 222 0.82 -3.67 -3.16
N VAL A 223 1.80 -4.21 -2.44
CA VAL A 223 1.90 -4.07 -0.97
C VAL A 223 2.00 -2.61 -0.51
N HIS A 224 2.52 -1.71 -1.34
CA HIS A 224 2.74 -0.32 -0.99
C HIS A 224 1.48 0.55 -1.04
N HIS A 225 0.43 0.11 -1.76
CA HIS A 225 -0.74 0.94 -2.01
C HIS A 225 -2.04 0.26 -1.58
N PHE A 226 -2.88 1.03 -0.89
CA PHE A 226 -4.22 0.61 -0.54
C PHE A 226 -5.21 1.25 -1.52
N HIS A 227 -5.89 0.41 -2.30
CA HIS A 227 -6.92 0.80 -3.28
C HIS A 227 -6.50 2.01 -4.13
N THR A 228 -7.31 3.06 -4.16
CA THR A 228 -7.20 4.20 -5.09
C THR A 228 -6.11 5.20 -4.70
N ARG A 229 -5.17 4.83 -3.81
CA ARG A 229 -4.01 5.65 -3.40
C ARG A 229 -4.36 6.99 -2.74
N THR A 230 -5.63 7.27 -2.47
CA THR A 230 -6.06 8.53 -1.83
C THR A 230 -5.34 8.76 -0.50
N LYS A 231 -5.12 7.70 0.28
CA LYS A 231 -4.28 7.74 1.50
C LYS A 231 -2.80 7.45 1.21
N THR A 232 -2.49 6.27 0.67
CA THR A 232 -1.09 5.77 0.59
C THR A 232 -0.23 6.52 -0.42
N GLY A 233 -0.81 7.11 -1.46
CA GLY A 233 -0.07 7.94 -2.43
C GLY A 233 0.50 9.23 -1.83
N ARG A 234 -0.04 9.67 -0.68
CA ARG A 234 0.42 10.86 0.06
C ARG A 234 1.58 10.55 1.01
N VAL A 235 1.89 9.27 1.25
CA VAL A 235 3.02 8.85 2.09
C VAL A 235 4.26 8.74 1.20
N PRO A 236 5.28 9.61 1.36
CA PRO A 236 6.38 9.70 0.40
C PRO A 236 7.14 8.38 0.18
N GLY A 237 7.35 7.61 1.24
CA GLY A 237 8.01 6.31 1.17
C GLY A 237 7.21 5.27 0.37
N LEU A 238 5.91 5.18 0.59
CA LEU A 238 5.03 4.26 -0.14
C LEU A 238 4.89 4.67 -1.60
N ASN A 239 4.72 5.97 -1.86
CA ASN A 239 4.62 6.48 -3.21
C ASN A 239 5.92 6.28 -4.00
N SER A 240 7.09 6.48 -3.37
CA SER A 240 8.38 6.26 -4.04
C SER A 240 8.63 4.77 -4.35
N ALA A 241 8.09 3.85 -3.56
CA ALA A 241 8.28 2.41 -3.77
C ALA A 241 7.44 1.85 -4.94
N ALA A 242 6.30 2.47 -5.24
CA ALA A 242 5.48 2.12 -6.39
C ALA A 242 4.86 3.40 -7.00
N PRO A 243 5.66 4.24 -7.68
CA PRO A 243 5.24 5.57 -8.09
C PRO A 243 4.22 5.55 -9.24
N ASP A 244 4.16 4.44 -9.98
CA ASP A 244 3.37 4.38 -11.20
C ASP A 244 2.87 2.98 -11.54
N VAL A 245 1.91 2.94 -12.46
CA VAL A 245 1.40 1.69 -13.04
C VAL A 245 2.50 1.01 -13.86
N PHE A 246 2.52 -0.31 -13.81
CA PHE A 246 3.41 -1.17 -14.58
C PHE A 246 2.62 -2.35 -15.15
N VAL A 247 3.17 -2.97 -16.19
CA VAL A 247 2.60 -4.15 -16.83
C VAL A 247 3.56 -5.30 -16.63
N GLN A 248 3.13 -6.32 -15.89
CA GLN A 248 3.91 -7.53 -15.71
C GLN A 248 3.62 -8.54 -16.81
N LEU A 249 4.68 -9.13 -17.37
CA LEU A 249 4.61 -10.21 -18.35
C LEU A 249 5.76 -11.20 -18.19
N ASN A 250 5.62 -12.38 -18.79
CA ASN A 250 6.66 -13.40 -18.82
C ASN A 250 7.87 -12.93 -19.65
N GLU A 251 9.08 -13.33 -19.25
CA GLU A 251 10.33 -12.98 -19.94
C GLU A 251 10.40 -13.49 -21.40
N GLN A 252 9.81 -14.65 -21.70
CA GLN A 252 9.73 -15.18 -23.06
C GLN A 252 8.83 -14.29 -23.95
N GLU A 253 7.74 -13.76 -23.39
CA GLU A 253 6.86 -12.82 -24.10
C GLU A 253 7.55 -11.48 -24.33
N ALA A 254 8.28 -10.99 -23.32
CA ALA A 254 9.09 -9.78 -23.46
C ALA A 254 10.10 -9.92 -24.61
N ARG A 255 10.81 -11.05 -24.68
CA ARG A 255 11.72 -11.38 -25.80
C ARG A 255 10.99 -11.45 -27.15
N ARG A 256 9.84 -12.13 -27.21
CA ARG A 256 9.03 -12.25 -28.45
C ARG A 256 8.54 -10.91 -28.96
N LEU A 257 8.17 -10.00 -28.06
CA LEU A 257 7.67 -8.66 -28.37
C LEU A 257 8.79 -7.62 -28.55
N GLY A 258 10.05 -7.98 -28.28
CA GLY A 258 11.19 -7.07 -28.35
C GLY A 258 11.11 -5.90 -27.36
N VAL A 259 10.61 -6.16 -26.16
CA VAL A 259 10.51 -5.20 -25.04
C VAL A 259 11.33 -5.67 -23.85
N GLN A 260 11.81 -4.73 -23.05
CA GLN A 260 12.57 -4.99 -21.81
C GLN A 260 11.99 -4.21 -20.62
N ASP A 261 12.45 -4.53 -19.41
CA ASP A 261 12.05 -3.81 -18.21
C ASP A 261 12.24 -2.29 -18.36
N GLY A 262 11.18 -1.53 -18.03
CA GLY A 262 11.15 -0.08 -18.16
C GLY A 262 10.62 0.43 -19.50
N ASP A 263 10.56 -0.40 -20.56
CA ASP A 263 9.93 0.01 -21.82
C ASP A 263 8.44 0.30 -21.62
N LEU A 264 7.93 1.32 -22.29
CA LEU A 264 6.51 1.66 -22.21
C LEU A 264 5.69 0.80 -23.19
N VAL A 265 4.62 0.22 -22.67
CA VAL A 265 3.67 -0.57 -23.46
C VAL A 265 2.25 -0.11 -23.20
N ALA A 266 1.41 -0.20 -24.24
CA ALA A 266 -0.03 -0.14 -24.13
C ALA A 266 -0.59 -1.56 -23.93
N VAL A 267 -1.46 -1.72 -22.94
CA VAL A 267 -2.34 -2.89 -22.83
C VAL A 267 -3.73 -2.43 -23.23
N GLU A 268 -4.32 -3.09 -24.23
CA GLU A 268 -5.61 -2.74 -24.80
C GLU A 268 -6.57 -3.91 -24.70
N THR A 269 -7.82 -3.65 -24.31
CA THR A 269 -8.94 -4.59 -24.43
C THR A 269 -9.98 -4.00 -25.38
N ARG A 270 -11.12 -4.68 -25.53
CA ARG A 270 -12.28 -4.17 -26.27
C ARG A 270 -12.87 -2.88 -25.69
N ARG A 271 -12.54 -2.53 -24.44
CA ARG A 271 -13.21 -1.49 -23.66
C ARG A 271 -12.36 -0.26 -23.43
N GLY A 272 -11.04 -0.39 -23.49
CA GLY A 272 -10.12 0.67 -23.15
C GLY A 272 -8.67 0.24 -23.27
N ARG A 273 -7.79 1.14 -22.85
CA ARG A 273 -6.34 0.91 -22.84
C ARG A 273 -5.71 1.51 -21.61
N ILE A 274 -4.53 1.04 -21.25
CA ILE A 274 -3.64 1.70 -20.30
C ILE A 274 -2.22 1.70 -20.82
N GLU A 275 -1.37 2.54 -20.23
CA GLU A 275 0.04 2.67 -20.56
C GLU A 275 0.88 2.53 -19.30
N GLY A 276 1.75 1.52 -19.29
CA GLY A 276 2.58 1.20 -18.14
C GLY A 276 3.95 0.68 -18.56
N ALA A 277 4.93 0.87 -17.67
CA ALA A 277 6.27 0.34 -17.88
C ALA A 277 6.27 -1.18 -17.75
N VAL A 278 7.01 -1.86 -18.62
CA VAL A 278 7.21 -3.30 -18.58
C VAL A 278 7.95 -3.70 -17.31
N ARG A 279 7.50 -4.79 -16.68
CA ARG A 279 8.20 -5.49 -15.62
C ARG A 279 8.13 -6.99 -15.85
N THR A 280 9.24 -7.63 -16.16
CA THR A 280 9.32 -9.07 -16.28
C THR A 280 9.04 -9.74 -14.93
N ALA A 281 8.26 -10.81 -14.96
CA ALA A 281 7.88 -11.57 -13.77
C ALA A 281 7.67 -13.04 -14.11
N ALA A 282 7.69 -13.90 -13.09
CA ALA A 282 7.37 -15.32 -13.22
C ALA A 282 5.85 -15.54 -13.36
N LEU A 283 5.30 -15.09 -14.49
CA LEU A 283 3.91 -15.33 -14.89
C LEU A 283 3.82 -16.47 -15.91
N PRO A 284 2.70 -17.20 -15.97
CA PRO A 284 2.44 -18.09 -17.11
C PRO A 284 2.53 -17.35 -18.45
N PRO A 285 3.07 -17.97 -19.52
CA PRO A 285 3.00 -17.38 -20.87
C PRO A 285 1.56 -17.01 -21.25
N GLY A 286 1.39 -15.91 -21.98
CA GLY A 286 0.07 -15.38 -22.34
C GLY A 286 -0.66 -14.62 -21.20
N HIS A 287 -0.10 -14.52 -19.99
CA HIS A 287 -0.72 -13.76 -18.89
C HIS A 287 -0.04 -12.40 -18.65
N LEU A 288 -0.86 -11.40 -18.34
CA LEU A 288 -0.45 -10.05 -17.94
C LEU A 288 -1.00 -9.72 -16.55
N PHE A 289 -0.22 -8.99 -15.75
CA PHE A 289 -0.68 -8.42 -14.48
C PHE A 289 -0.55 -6.91 -14.47
N VAL A 290 -1.58 -6.22 -13.97
CA VAL A 290 -1.62 -4.76 -13.84
C VAL A 290 -2.15 -4.35 -12.45
N PRO A 291 -1.46 -3.47 -11.71
CA PRO A 291 -2.01 -2.91 -10.49
C PRO A 291 -3.11 -1.86 -10.78
N PHE A 292 -4.24 -1.92 -10.07
CA PHE A 292 -5.39 -1.00 -10.34
C PHE A 292 -5.32 0.35 -9.61
N HIS A 293 -4.24 0.62 -8.90
CA HIS A 293 -4.16 1.71 -7.94
C HIS A 293 -4.12 3.13 -8.54
N TYR A 294 -3.85 3.26 -9.84
CA TYR A 294 -3.41 4.52 -10.46
C TYR A 294 -4.53 5.13 -11.33
N GLY A 295 -5.02 6.30 -10.94
CA GLY A 295 -5.98 7.10 -11.71
C GLY A 295 -5.33 8.30 -12.42
N TRP A 296 -6.12 9.35 -12.67
CA TRP A 296 -5.66 10.56 -13.36
C TRP A 296 -5.28 11.69 -12.41
N PHE A 297 -5.68 11.64 -11.13
CA PHE A 297 -5.51 12.74 -10.20
C PHE A 297 -4.05 13.23 -10.06
N ASP A 298 -3.08 12.31 -10.05
CA ASP A 298 -1.65 12.62 -9.94
C ASP A 298 -0.91 12.62 -11.30
N ALA A 299 -1.56 12.27 -12.40
CA ALA A 299 -1.03 12.39 -13.76
C ALA A 299 -2.18 12.45 -14.79
N PRO A 300 -2.76 13.64 -15.06
CA PRO A 300 -3.96 13.79 -15.88
C PRO A 300 -3.74 13.42 -17.36
N ASP A 301 -2.50 13.55 -17.84
CA ASP A 301 -2.15 13.28 -19.23
C ASP A 301 -1.87 11.78 -19.50
N ARG A 302 -2.09 10.91 -18.51
CA ARG A 302 -1.74 9.49 -18.61
C ARG A 302 -2.93 8.56 -18.40
N VAL A 303 -3.02 7.56 -19.27
CA VAL A 303 -4.05 6.52 -19.21
C VAL A 303 -3.54 5.35 -18.38
N ARG A 304 -3.89 5.29 -17.10
CA ARG A 304 -3.28 4.34 -16.14
C ARG A 304 -4.27 3.46 -15.38
N ALA A 305 -5.56 3.75 -15.50
CA ALA A 305 -6.58 3.12 -14.69
C ALA A 305 -6.88 1.70 -15.22
N ALA A 306 -6.36 0.68 -14.52
CA ALA A 306 -6.47 -0.71 -14.96
C ALA A 306 -7.92 -1.18 -15.17
N ASN A 307 -8.88 -0.58 -14.47
CA ASN A 307 -10.29 -0.92 -14.61
C ASN A 307 -10.96 -0.34 -15.88
N GLU A 308 -10.22 0.36 -16.73
CA GLU A 308 -10.64 0.60 -18.13
C GLU A 308 -10.52 -0.67 -18.97
N LEU A 309 -9.68 -1.63 -18.53
CA LEU A 309 -9.50 -2.91 -19.21
C LEU A 309 -10.59 -3.92 -18.83
N THR A 310 -11.20 -3.81 -17.65
CA THR A 310 -12.04 -4.85 -17.05
C THR A 310 -13.45 -4.88 -17.64
N GLU A 311 -14.06 -6.06 -17.66
CA GLU A 311 -15.42 -6.26 -18.13
C GLU A 311 -16.46 -5.88 -17.05
N MET A 312 -17.62 -5.37 -17.47
CA MET A 312 -18.76 -5.13 -16.58
C MET A 312 -19.71 -6.35 -16.54
N ARG A 313 -19.18 -7.49 -16.09
CA ARG A 313 -19.97 -8.69 -15.79
C ARG A 313 -19.90 -8.96 -14.29
N TRP A 314 -20.97 -9.54 -13.73
CA TRP A 314 -21.05 -9.89 -12.31
C TRP A 314 -21.56 -11.30 -12.10
N ASP A 315 -21.13 -11.89 -10.99
CA ASP A 315 -21.65 -13.15 -10.49
C ASP A 315 -23.18 -13.02 -10.22
N PRO A 316 -24.00 -13.96 -10.72
CA PRO A 316 -25.45 -13.87 -10.62
C PRO A 316 -26.00 -13.83 -9.19
N VAL A 317 -25.27 -14.35 -8.21
CA VAL A 317 -25.70 -14.42 -6.80
C VAL A 317 -25.18 -13.23 -6.00
N SER A 318 -23.85 -13.14 -5.87
CA SER A 318 -23.16 -12.12 -5.06
C SER A 318 -23.17 -10.74 -5.70
N LYS A 319 -23.46 -10.64 -7.00
CA LYS A 319 -23.33 -9.42 -7.81
C LYS A 319 -21.90 -8.86 -7.84
N GLN A 320 -20.92 -9.65 -7.41
CA GLN A 320 -19.53 -9.26 -7.45
C GLN A 320 -19.03 -9.23 -8.90
N PRO A 321 -18.36 -8.16 -9.33
CA PRO A 321 -17.87 -8.06 -10.70
C PRO A 321 -16.60 -8.88 -10.99
N THR A 322 -16.41 -9.22 -12.26
CA THR A 322 -15.29 -10.03 -12.76
C THR A 322 -14.06 -9.17 -13.07
N PHE A 323 -13.27 -8.85 -12.04
CA PHE A 323 -12.03 -8.05 -12.21
C PHE A 323 -10.81 -8.84 -12.69
N LYS A 324 -10.80 -10.16 -12.49
CA LYS A 324 -9.56 -10.95 -12.52
C LYS A 324 -9.22 -11.49 -13.90
N ARG A 325 -9.99 -11.12 -14.92
CA ARG A 325 -9.86 -11.64 -16.27
C ARG A 325 -10.38 -10.64 -17.30
N ALA A 326 -9.61 -10.45 -18.36
CA ALA A 326 -10.02 -9.85 -19.61
C ALA A 326 -9.07 -10.29 -20.72
N ALA A 327 -9.55 -10.43 -21.96
CA ALA A 327 -8.68 -10.63 -23.11
C ALA A 327 -8.07 -9.29 -23.51
N ALA A 328 -6.76 -9.30 -23.78
CA ALA A 328 -5.98 -8.11 -24.05
C ALA A 328 -4.96 -8.33 -25.18
N ARG A 329 -4.52 -7.23 -25.78
CA ARG A 329 -3.33 -7.17 -26.62
C ARG A 329 -2.33 -6.19 -26.04
N LEU A 330 -1.07 -6.41 -26.37
CA LEU A 330 0.04 -5.57 -25.94
C LEU A 330 0.67 -4.90 -27.17
N ARG A 331 0.90 -3.59 -27.09
CA ARG A 331 1.60 -2.83 -28.12
C ARG A 331 2.74 -2.04 -27.50
N ARG A 332 3.88 -2.00 -28.19
CA ARG A 332 4.97 -1.10 -27.81
C ARG A 332 4.57 0.35 -28.12
N ILE A 333 4.90 1.26 -27.22
CA ILE A 333 4.79 2.71 -27.48
C ILE A 333 6.22 3.22 -27.72
N GLU A 334 6.43 3.98 -28.79
CA GLU A 334 7.73 4.61 -29.04
C GLU A 334 8.04 5.64 -27.94
N ALA A 335 9.22 5.47 -27.33
CA ALA A 335 9.89 6.36 -26.38
C ALA A 335 8.98 7.11 -25.38
N PHE A 336 8.78 6.53 -24.20
CA PHE A 336 8.43 7.31 -23.02
C PHE A 336 9.62 8.19 -22.62
N THR A 337 9.55 9.47 -22.97
CA THR A 337 10.30 10.49 -22.25
C THR A 337 9.48 10.81 -21.00
N PRO A 338 9.95 10.50 -19.78
CA PRO A 338 9.24 10.92 -18.58
C PRO A 338 8.98 12.43 -18.66
N PRO A 339 7.77 12.91 -18.34
CA PRO A 339 7.46 14.32 -18.50
C PRO A 339 8.50 15.16 -17.75
N ALA A 340 9.16 16.06 -18.48
CA ALA A 340 9.88 17.15 -17.85
C ALA A 340 8.87 17.87 -16.94
N LYS A 341 9.23 18.09 -15.68
CA LYS A 341 8.40 18.83 -14.72
C LYS A 341 7.80 20.06 -15.41
N PRO A 342 6.47 20.27 -15.39
CA PRO A 342 5.90 21.49 -15.93
C PRO A 342 6.56 22.67 -15.23
N ALA A 343 7.04 23.64 -16.02
CA ALA A 343 7.40 24.93 -15.48
C ALA A 343 6.17 25.51 -14.78
N GLN A 344 6.30 25.83 -13.49
CA GLN A 344 5.30 26.60 -12.78
C GLN A 344 5.03 27.89 -13.57
N ARG A 345 3.80 28.07 -14.05
CA ARG A 345 3.30 29.36 -14.50
C ARG A 345 3.20 30.28 -13.28
N THR A 346 4.26 31.00 -12.96
CA THR A 346 4.14 32.24 -12.19
C THR A 346 3.81 33.36 -13.19
N LYS A 347 2.62 33.96 -13.05
CA LYS A 347 2.34 35.26 -13.68
C LYS A 347 3.42 36.23 -13.20
N ALA A 348 4.16 36.78 -14.14
CA ALA A 348 5.15 37.81 -13.88
C ALA A 348 4.44 39.09 -13.42
N VAL A 349 4.75 39.54 -12.21
CA VAL A 349 4.84 40.97 -11.90
C VAL A 349 6.34 41.28 -11.96
N GLY A 350 6.73 42.09 -12.95
CA GLY A 350 8.13 42.39 -13.24
C GLY A 350 8.80 43.20 -12.14
N GLY A 351 10.11 42.98 -11.95
CA GLY A 351 10.95 43.91 -11.18
C GLY A 351 12.11 43.34 -10.36
N THR A 352 12.30 42.03 -10.23
CA THR A 352 13.22 41.50 -9.18
C THR A 352 14.49 40.81 -9.69
N LYS A 353 14.62 40.51 -11.00
CA LYS A 353 15.73 39.67 -11.52
C LYS A 353 17.11 40.34 -11.43
N ASP A 354 17.20 41.66 -11.54
CA ASP A 354 18.51 42.35 -11.52
C ASP A 354 19.06 42.62 -10.12
N ILE A 355 18.20 42.67 -9.11
CA ILE A 355 18.59 42.89 -7.71
C ILE A 355 19.19 41.60 -7.12
N VAL A 356 18.57 40.45 -7.41
CA VAL A 356 19.01 39.14 -6.89
C VAL A 356 20.40 38.77 -7.44
N ARG A 357 20.67 39.07 -8.73
CA ARG A 357 21.96 38.74 -9.36
C ARG A 357 23.13 39.54 -8.81
N ARG A 358 22.88 40.77 -8.33
CA ARG A 358 23.90 41.61 -7.68
C ARG A 358 24.13 41.21 -6.22
N ALA A 359 23.10 40.75 -5.51
CA ALA A 359 23.22 40.30 -4.12
C ALA A 359 24.02 38.99 -3.98
N THR A 360 23.91 38.04 -4.92
CA THR A 360 24.61 36.73 -4.80
C THR A 360 26.12 36.83 -4.98
N LYS A 361 26.61 37.85 -5.72
CA LYS A 361 28.06 38.03 -5.96
C LYS A 361 28.75 38.81 -4.84
N ALA A 362 27.99 39.56 -4.04
CA ALA A 362 28.51 40.36 -2.92
C ALA A 362 28.56 39.59 -1.59
N LEU A 363 27.86 38.46 -1.46
CA LEU A 363 27.65 37.78 -0.18
C LEU A 363 28.45 36.49 0.07
N GLY A 364 29.46 36.16 -0.75
CA GLY A 364 30.45 35.12 -0.44
C GLY A 364 29.88 33.85 0.21
N LEU A 365 28.74 33.34 -0.26
CA LEU A 365 28.00 32.26 0.38
C LEU A 365 28.80 30.96 0.29
N THR A 366 29.55 30.66 1.34
CA THR A 366 30.10 29.34 1.63
C THR A 366 28.95 28.35 1.75
N ARG A 367 29.04 27.22 1.03
CA ARG A 367 27.99 26.18 0.97
C ARG A 367 27.99 25.38 2.27
N PRO A 368 27.05 25.57 3.22
CA PRO A 368 27.17 24.94 4.52
C PRO A 368 26.47 23.56 4.48
N HIS A 369 27.09 22.56 5.11
CA HIS A 369 26.59 21.19 5.40
C HIS A 369 26.68 20.10 4.32
N LEU A 370 26.88 20.41 3.03
CA LEU A 370 27.09 19.35 2.02
C LEU A 370 28.41 18.58 2.23
N ALA A 371 29.49 19.32 2.51
CA ALA A 371 30.81 18.75 2.79
C ALA A 371 30.80 17.86 4.05
N GLU A 372 29.94 18.17 5.01
CA GLU A 372 29.79 17.46 6.27
C GLU A 372 29.18 16.06 6.03
N TYR A 373 28.04 16.00 5.34
CA TYR A 373 27.43 14.71 4.99
C TYR A 373 28.25 13.87 4.00
N LEU A 374 28.99 14.50 3.08
CA LEU A 374 29.94 13.80 2.22
C LEU A 374 31.07 13.17 3.04
N GLY A 375 31.56 13.87 4.06
CA GLY A 375 32.54 13.34 4.99
C GLY A 375 32.00 12.20 5.84
N ILE A 376 30.77 12.32 6.36
CA ILE A 376 30.10 11.25 7.10
C ILE A 376 29.95 9.99 6.24
N LEU A 377 29.48 10.12 4.99
CA LEU A 377 29.33 8.97 4.09
C LEU A 377 30.68 8.32 3.81
N ALA A 378 31.70 9.09 3.45
CA ALA A 378 33.03 8.56 3.19
C ALA A 378 33.60 7.86 4.44
N GLU A 379 33.45 8.45 5.62
CA GLU A 379 33.90 7.83 6.86
C GLU A 379 33.17 6.51 7.14
N ASN A 380 31.85 6.47 6.94
CA ASN A 380 31.06 5.24 7.10
C ASN A 380 31.52 4.14 6.14
N GLU A 381 31.75 4.43 4.85
CA GLU A 381 32.26 3.45 3.88
C GLU A 381 33.66 2.93 4.25
N GLU A 382 34.53 3.80 4.77
CA GLU A 382 35.85 3.39 5.26
C GLU A 382 35.75 2.47 6.48
N GLN A 383 34.92 2.84 7.46
CA GLN A 383 34.72 1.99 8.64
C GLN A 383 34.01 0.68 8.29
N MET A 384 33.13 0.68 7.28
CA MET A 384 32.48 -0.51 6.74
C MET A 384 33.52 -1.48 6.17
N ALA A 385 34.43 -1.00 5.31
CA ALA A 385 35.54 -1.79 4.77
C ALA A 385 36.40 -2.41 5.89
N GLN A 386 36.82 -1.61 6.87
CA GLN A 386 37.64 -2.07 8.00
C GLN A 386 36.92 -3.09 8.88
N SER A 387 35.60 -2.98 9.00
CA SER A 387 34.77 -3.89 9.78
C SER A 387 34.63 -5.25 9.11
N PHE A 388 34.51 -5.31 7.78
CA PHE A 388 34.58 -6.58 7.05
C PHE A 388 35.94 -7.27 7.20
N VAL A 389 37.06 -6.53 7.20
CA VAL A 389 38.39 -7.10 7.52
C VAL A 389 38.42 -7.68 8.94
N SER A 390 37.84 -6.97 9.90
CA SER A 390 37.79 -7.38 11.30
C SER A 390 36.92 -8.63 11.50
N LEU A 391 35.77 -8.68 10.83
CA LEU A 391 34.86 -9.82 10.86
C LEU A 391 35.54 -11.08 10.33
N ARG A 392 36.24 -10.97 9.19
CA ARG A 392 36.98 -12.09 8.57
C ARG A 392 38.12 -12.61 9.44
N SER A 393 38.84 -11.74 10.13
CA SER A 393 39.95 -12.16 11.00
C SER A 393 39.48 -12.79 12.30
N ARG A 394 38.29 -12.42 12.80
CA ARG A 394 37.70 -13.01 14.01
C ARG A 394 37.02 -14.34 13.78
N HIS A 395 36.42 -14.53 12.60
CA HIS A 395 35.65 -15.72 12.26
C HIS A 395 36.20 -16.42 11.02
N PRO A 396 37.49 -16.83 11.02
CA PRO A 396 38.14 -17.42 9.84
C PRO A 396 37.58 -18.79 9.45
N ALA A 397 36.89 -19.47 10.37
CA ALA A 397 36.27 -20.77 10.14
C ALA A 397 34.96 -20.71 9.32
N ASP A 398 34.30 -19.54 9.24
CA ASP A 398 33.10 -19.37 8.43
C ASP A 398 33.50 -18.98 6.99
N ALA A 399 33.41 -19.95 6.07
CA ALA A 399 33.84 -19.78 4.69
C ALA A 399 33.07 -18.68 3.94
N GLU A 400 31.80 -18.45 4.30
CA GLU A 400 30.98 -17.40 3.69
C GLU A 400 31.38 -16.02 4.21
N VAL A 401 31.64 -15.89 5.52
CA VAL A 401 32.21 -14.66 6.10
C VAL A 401 33.55 -14.34 5.43
N ALA A 402 34.41 -15.34 5.23
CA ALA A 402 35.71 -15.16 4.58
C ALA A 402 35.58 -14.75 3.10
N GLY A 403 34.72 -15.43 2.33
CA GLY A 403 34.51 -15.20 0.90
C GLY A 403 33.72 -13.93 0.62
N THR A 404 32.47 -13.88 1.08
CA THR A 404 31.56 -12.75 0.84
C THR A 404 32.03 -11.49 1.55
N GLY A 405 32.61 -11.60 2.75
CA GLY A 405 33.19 -10.45 3.43
C GLY A 405 34.30 -9.75 2.64
N ARG A 406 35.09 -10.48 1.84
CA ARG A 406 36.09 -9.85 0.93
C ARG A 406 35.41 -9.07 -0.19
N LEU A 407 34.35 -9.63 -0.78
CA LEU A 407 33.60 -8.95 -1.83
C LEU A 407 32.97 -7.64 -1.32
N LEU A 408 32.32 -7.70 -0.15
CA LEU A 408 31.67 -6.53 0.44
C LEU A 408 32.66 -5.47 0.95
N GLU A 409 33.85 -5.89 1.39
CA GLU A 409 34.98 -4.98 1.64
C GLU A 409 35.36 -4.23 0.35
N THR A 410 35.56 -4.95 -0.76
CA THR A 410 35.92 -4.34 -2.06
C THR A 410 34.89 -3.30 -2.49
N TRP A 411 33.59 -3.59 -2.37
CA TRP A 411 32.54 -2.62 -2.72
C TRP A 411 32.61 -1.35 -1.87
N SER A 412 32.85 -1.46 -0.56
CA SER A 412 32.98 -0.30 0.32
C SER A 412 34.19 0.58 -0.10
N ARG A 413 35.27 -0.04 -0.57
CA ARG A 413 36.44 0.68 -1.11
C ARG A 413 36.15 1.34 -2.45
N GLU A 414 35.43 0.65 -3.34
CA GLU A 414 34.99 1.22 -4.63
C GLU A 414 34.05 2.41 -4.42
N HIS A 415 33.17 2.36 -3.41
CA HIS A 415 32.32 3.49 -3.04
C HIS A 415 33.14 4.74 -2.67
N LEU A 416 34.21 4.56 -1.89
CA LEU A 416 35.13 5.66 -1.57
C LEU A 416 35.75 6.26 -2.84
N ASP A 417 36.22 5.42 -3.76
CA ASP A 417 36.82 5.88 -5.02
C ASP A 417 35.82 6.68 -5.86
N LEU A 418 34.56 6.24 -5.92
CA LEU A 418 33.47 6.93 -6.60
C LEU A 418 33.10 8.27 -5.94
N LEU A 419 33.27 8.41 -4.62
CA LEU A 419 32.99 9.67 -3.91
C LEU A 419 34.10 10.72 -4.06
N ARG A 420 35.35 10.32 -4.31
CA ARG A 420 36.51 11.24 -4.36
C ARG A 420 36.32 12.46 -5.28
N PRO A 421 35.79 12.35 -6.51
CA PRO A 421 35.59 13.51 -7.38
C PRO A 421 34.62 14.54 -6.76
N PHE A 422 33.59 14.06 -6.06
CA PHE A 422 32.58 14.90 -5.42
C PHE A 422 33.08 15.50 -4.12
N MET A 423 33.86 14.77 -3.32
CA MET A 423 34.56 15.30 -2.16
C MET A 423 35.52 16.43 -2.55
N LYS A 424 36.23 16.29 -3.68
CA LYS A 424 37.09 17.36 -4.21
C LYS A 424 36.30 18.58 -4.68
N ARG A 425 35.12 18.35 -5.28
CA ARG A 425 34.26 19.40 -5.85
C ARG A 425 33.44 20.16 -4.80
N TYR A 426 32.95 19.45 -3.79
CA TYR A 426 31.99 19.96 -2.81
C TYR A 426 32.57 20.10 -1.40
N GLY A 427 33.81 19.65 -1.18
CA GLY A 427 34.43 19.55 0.13
C GLY A 427 34.04 18.24 0.83
N SER A 428 34.81 17.89 1.86
CA SER A 428 34.53 16.76 2.75
C SER A 428 35.07 17.07 4.14
N ARG A 429 34.24 16.93 5.18
CA ARG A 429 34.63 17.07 6.58
C ARG A 429 34.10 15.90 7.38
N ALA A 430 34.99 15.05 7.89
CA ALA A 430 34.65 13.94 8.77
C ALA A 430 34.78 14.39 10.24
N GLU A 431 33.82 14.01 11.08
CA GLU A 431 33.81 14.35 12.51
C GLU A 431 34.38 13.24 13.40
N GLY A 432 34.64 12.05 12.84
CA GLY A 432 35.24 10.93 13.58
C GLY A 432 34.20 10.01 14.23
N ASP A 433 32.91 10.27 14.04
CA ASP A 433 31.83 9.60 14.78
C ASP A 433 31.63 8.15 14.31
N ALA A 434 31.77 7.88 13.02
CA ALA A 434 31.74 6.51 12.49
C ALA A 434 32.90 5.68 13.08
N LYS A 435 34.09 6.28 13.16
CA LYS A 435 35.26 5.63 13.77
C LYS A 435 35.07 5.36 15.27
N LYS A 436 34.54 6.32 16.04
CA LYS A 436 34.19 6.12 17.45
C LYS A 436 33.15 5.02 17.61
N LEU A 437 32.09 5.04 16.80
CA LEU A 437 31.03 4.04 16.82
C LEU A 437 31.57 2.64 16.53
N ARG A 438 32.42 2.50 15.50
CA ARG A 438 33.09 1.23 15.21
C ARG A 438 33.95 0.75 16.37
N GLN A 439 34.71 1.64 17.02
CA GLN A 439 35.52 1.27 18.19
C GLN A 439 34.66 0.78 19.36
N VAL A 440 33.49 1.38 19.59
CA VAL A 440 32.55 0.93 20.64
C VAL A 440 31.93 -0.42 20.28
N LEU A 441 31.40 -0.55 19.07
CA LEU A 441 30.67 -1.75 18.66
C LEU A 441 31.61 -2.94 18.45
N LEU A 442 32.69 -2.74 17.69
CA LEU A 442 33.62 -3.80 17.30
C LEU A 442 34.94 -3.77 18.09
N GLY A 443 35.02 -3.08 19.23
CA GLY A 443 36.27 -2.98 20.01
C GLY A 443 36.64 -4.25 20.79
N SER A 444 35.67 -5.06 21.19
CA SER A 444 35.87 -6.29 21.97
C SER A 444 35.89 -7.53 21.07
N LYS A 445 36.85 -8.44 21.26
CA LYS A 445 36.86 -9.74 20.57
C LYS A 445 35.85 -10.68 21.25
N LYS A 446 34.85 -11.14 20.51
CA LYS A 446 33.89 -12.16 20.95
C LYS A 446 34.09 -13.40 20.07
N PRO A 447 34.79 -14.45 20.53
CA PRO A 447 34.96 -15.67 19.76
C PRO A 447 33.65 -16.49 19.73
N GLY A 448 33.56 -17.44 18.81
CA GLY A 448 32.46 -18.40 18.73
C GLY A 448 31.21 -17.88 18.01
N SER A 449 30.21 -18.76 17.91
CA SER A 449 28.96 -18.55 17.16
C SER A 449 28.16 -17.34 17.67
N LEU A 450 28.07 -17.16 18.99
CA LEU A 450 27.44 -15.97 19.60
C LEU A 450 28.22 -14.68 19.30
N GLY A 451 29.56 -14.78 19.24
CA GLY A 451 30.43 -13.69 18.83
C GLY A 451 30.17 -13.24 17.41
N LEU A 452 29.98 -14.19 16.48
CA LEU A 452 29.63 -13.89 15.08
C LEU A 452 28.27 -13.17 14.97
N VAL A 453 27.25 -13.62 15.73
CA VAL A 453 25.95 -12.93 15.75
C VAL A 453 26.07 -11.49 16.23
N ARG A 454 26.88 -11.25 17.27
CA ARG A 454 27.11 -9.90 17.81
C ARG A 454 27.89 -9.03 16.81
N ASP A 455 28.97 -9.54 16.23
CA ASP A 455 29.73 -8.79 15.22
C ASP A 455 28.86 -8.47 13.98
N LEU A 456 27.97 -9.38 13.55
CA LEU A 456 27.01 -9.12 12.45
C LEU A 456 25.95 -8.08 12.82
N HIS A 457 25.45 -8.09 14.06
CA HIS A 457 24.54 -7.06 14.56
C HIS A 457 25.22 -5.69 14.55
N ASP A 458 26.43 -5.61 15.07
CA ASP A 458 27.24 -4.40 15.12
C ASP A 458 27.52 -3.85 13.71
N LEU A 459 27.80 -4.76 12.77
CA LEU A 459 27.98 -4.44 11.35
C LEU A 459 26.71 -3.90 10.69
N TRP A 460 25.54 -4.43 11.07
CA TRP A 460 24.25 -3.98 10.57
C TRP A 460 23.95 -2.53 11.00
N VAL A 461 24.32 -2.15 12.23
CA VAL A 461 24.21 -0.77 12.72
C VAL A 461 25.11 0.18 11.91
N LEU A 462 26.37 -0.20 11.68
CA LEU A 462 27.31 0.60 10.88
C LEU A 462 26.83 0.78 9.43
N ALA A 463 26.32 -0.27 8.80
CA ALA A 463 25.82 -0.22 7.42
C ALA A 463 24.64 0.75 7.24
N HIS A 464 23.82 0.94 8.28
CA HIS A 464 22.71 1.91 8.26
C HIS A 464 23.19 3.36 8.38
N GLY A 465 24.38 3.60 8.94
CA GLY A 465 25.02 4.92 8.91
C GLY A 465 25.24 5.42 7.49
N SER A 466 25.82 4.57 6.62
CA SER A 466 25.95 4.85 5.17
C SER A 466 24.58 5.08 4.51
N LYS A 467 23.59 4.24 4.83
CA LYS A 467 22.24 4.37 4.27
C LYS A 467 21.61 5.73 4.57
N ILE A 468 21.70 6.20 5.81
CA ILE A 468 21.16 7.50 6.23
C ILE A 468 21.88 8.62 5.48
N ALA A 469 23.22 8.59 5.43
CA ALA A 469 23.99 9.59 4.72
C ALA A 469 23.66 9.62 3.21
N LEU A 470 23.48 8.46 2.57
CA LEU A 470 23.05 8.35 1.18
C LEU A 470 21.65 8.92 0.93
N ILE A 471 20.69 8.67 1.83
CA ILE A 471 19.34 9.24 1.74
C ILE A 471 19.38 10.77 1.76
N VAL A 472 20.16 11.35 2.67
CA VAL A 472 20.30 12.81 2.81
C VAL A 472 21.04 13.41 1.61
N LEU A 473 22.20 12.85 1.25
CA LEU A 473 23.00 13.34 0.13
C LEU A 473 22.26 13.25 -1.21
N ARG A 474 21.38 12.26 -1.38
CA ARG A 474 20.57 12.17 -2.61
C ARG A 474 19.57 13.32 -2.73
N GLN A 475 18.98 13.79 -1.62
CA GLN A 475 18.15 15.00 -1.65
C GLN A 475 19.00 16.23 -1.96
N ALA A 476 20.21 16.31 -1.40
CA ALA A 476 21.14 17.39 -1.70
C ALA A 476 21.58 17.39 -3.18
N GLY A 477 21.89 16.23 -3.75
CA GLY A 477 22.22 16.08 -5.18
C GLY A 477 21.11 16.56 -6.11
N ARG A 478 19.84 16.24 -5.77
CA ARG A 478 18.66 16.76 -6.48
C ARG A 478 18.52 18.27 -6.38
N ALA A 479 18.77 18.84 -5.20
CA ALA A 479 18.73 20.29 -5.00
C ALA A 479 19.85 21.01 -5.78
N LEU A 480 21.04 20.41 -5.85
CA LEU A 480 22.21 20.92 -6.59
C LEU A 480 22.07 20.75 -8.12
N ARG A 481 21.14 19.89 -8.56
CA ARG A 481 20.95 19.51 -9.98
C ARG A 481 22.24 18.97 -10.61
N ASP A 482 22.98 18.15 -9.86
CA ASP A 482 24.19 17.48 -10.35
C ASP A 482 23.87 16.02 -10.69
N PRO A 483 23.58 15.69 -11.97
CA PRO A 483 23.15 14.34 -12.35
C PRO A 483 24.26 13.30 -12.19
N ALA A 484 25.53 13.69 -12.33
CA ALA A 484 26.65 12.79 -12.10
C ALA A 484 26.73 12.41 -10.62
N PHE A 485 26.53 13.38 -9.72
CA PHE A 485 26.52 13.14 -8.29
C PHE A 485 25.32 12.28 -7.86
N GLU A 486 24.12 12.55 -8.38
CA GLU A 486 22.93 11.76 -8.09
C GLU A 486 23.09 10.30 -8.55
N SER A 487 23.59 10.08 -9.77
CA SER A 487 23.84 8.73 -10.30
C SER A 487 24.87 7.96 -9.48
N THR A 488 25.94 8.62 -9.02
CA THR A 488 26.91 8.00 -8.12
C THR A 488 26.28 7.60 -6.79
N LEU A 489 25.50 8.48 -6.16
CA LEU A 489 24.82 8.16 -4.89
C LEU A 489 23.82 7.02 -5.04
N GLU A 490 23.14 6.91 -6.18
CA GLU A 490 22.24 5.79 -6.48
C GLU A 490 22.99 4.46 -6.60
N ARG A 491 24.13 4.46 -7.30
CA ARG A 491 25.00 3.27 -7.39
C ARG A 491 25.48 2.83 -6.00
N LEU A 492 25.89 3.77 -5.15
CA LEU A 492 26.30 3.49 -3.78
C LEU A 492 25.14 2.95 -2.92
N SER A 493 23.92 3.48 -3.11
CA SER A 493 22.72 3.00 -2.42
C SER A 493 22.43 1.52 -2.74
N ILE A 494 22.57 1.10 -4.00
CA ILE A 494 22.39 -0.29 -4.40
C ILE A 494 23.44 -1.19 -3.73
N GLY A 495 24.70 -0.75 -3.70
CA GLY A 495 25.78 -1.48 -3.02
C GLY A 495 25.54 -1.63 -1.52
N ASN A 496 25.14 -0.55 -0.86
CA ASN A 496 24.81 -0.53 0.57
C ASN A 496 23.60 -1.42 0.91
N GLU A 497 22.55 -1.42 0.10
CA GLU A 497 21.38 -2.28 0.29
C GLU A 497 21.75 -3.77 0.19
N ARG A 498 22.64 -4.13 -0.74
CA ARG A 498 23.14 -5.51 -0.85
C ARG A 498 23.98 -5.92 0.35
N GLN A 499 24.83 -5.02 0.86
CA GLN A 499 25.59 -5.26 2.09
C GLN A 499 24.64 -5.50 3.28
N ILE A 500 23.64 -4.63 3.49
CA ILE A 500 22.64 -4.79 4.55
C ILE A 500 21.86 -6.11 4.39
N GLY A 501 21.45 -6.44 3.16
CA GLY A 501 20.73 -7.66 2.85
C GLY A 501 21.52 -8.92 3.19
N TRP A 502 22.82 -8.95 2.85
CA TRP A 502 23.69 -10.07 3.21
C TRP A 502 23.87 -10.18 4.73
N ILE A 503 24.18 -9.08 5.42
CA ILE A 503 24.36 -9.07 6.89
C ILE A 503 23.12 -9.62 7.59
N LEU A 504 21.93 -9.14 7.20
CA LEU A 504 20.68 -9.57 7.81
C LEU A 504 20.38 -11.05 7.54
N THR A 505 20.69 -11.53 6.32
CA THR A 505 20.52 -12.94 5.95
C THR A 505 21.45 -13.82 6.79
N LYS A 506 22.72 -13.45 6.90
CA LYS A 506 23.70 -14.19 7.71
C LYS A 506 23.32 -14.19 9.19
N LEU A 507 22.86 -13.06 9.72
CA LEU A 507 22.39 -12.96 11.10
C LEU A 507 21.22 -13.91 11.38
N LYS A 508 20.25 -14.01 10.47
CA LYS A 508 19.12 -14.97 10.58
C LYS A 508 19.57 -16.43 10.53
N GLN A 509 20.60 -16.75 9.76
CA GLN A 509 21.14 -18.11 9.65
C GLN A 509 21.96 -18.51 10.87
N THR A 510 22.78 -17.60 11.39
CA THR A 510 23.69 -17.90 12.51
C THR A 510 22.97 -17.85 13.87
N ALA A 511 21.93 -17.01 14.03
CA ALA A 511 21.27 -16.79 15.32
C ALA A 511 20.65 -18.07 15.95
N PRO A 512 19.93 -18.95 15.24
CA PRO A 512 19.35 -20.15 15.84
C PRO A 512 20.41 -21.09 16.43
N GLN A 513 21.49 -21.33 15.67
CA GLN A 513 22.62 -22.16 16.10
C GLN A 513 23.33 -21.55 17.31
N ALA A 514 23.58 -20.23 17.27
CA ALA A 514 24.32 -19.54 18.33
C ALA A 514 23.54 -19.34 19.64
N LEU A 515 22.21 -19.28 19.59
CA LEU A 515 21.37 -18.96 20.75
C LEU A 515 20.72 -20.20 21.39
N VAL A 516 20.54 -21.29 20.64
CA VAL A 516 19.78 -22.47 21.10
C VAL A 516 20.68 -23.68 21.34
N VAL A 517 21.82 -23.79 20.65
CA VAL A 517 22.76 -24.90 20.84
C VAL A 517 23.76 -24.50 21.93
N PRO A 518 23.85 -25.23 23.05
CA PRO A 518 24.88 -24.98 24.05
C PRO A 518 26.26 -25.14 23.40
N THR A 519 27.08 -24.08 23.46
CA THR A 519 28.48 -24.08 23.00
C THR A 519 29.40 -24.74 23.99
#